data_AF-A0A957PAU5-F1
#
_entry.id   AF-A0A957PAU5-F1
#
_cell.length_a   1.000
_cell.length_b   1.000
_cell.length_c   1.000
_cell.angle_alpha   90.00
_cell.angle_beta   90.00
_cell.angle_gamma   90.00
#
_symmetry.space_group_name_H-M   'P 1'
#
loop_
_entity.id
_entity.type
_entity.pdbx_description
1 polymer ?
#
loop_
_entity_poly.entity_id
_entity_poly.type
_entity_poly.pdbx_seq_one_letter_code
_entity_poly.pdbx_strand_id
1 'polypeptide(L)'
;MGEGVAALDLDSNDKLYVGGSFNQVGGADRAKAVHNIAWVDPATGDWDALGEGVNDSVQALKLVNDTLFAGGAFTLANNSIVSFCIGQYVIKAADGSQLGWQPGFNVPGVSGMIHAARCDGAGNLYIVGEFDLVGNIQAGSLAMWNGSNWREVGGGVWRVD
;
A
#
# COMPACT_ATOMS: atom_id res chain seq x y z
N MET A 1 5.48 17.48 -8.93
CA MET A 1 4.95 17.23 -7.57
C MET A 1 6.07 16.59 -6.78
N GLY A 2 6.22 16.93 -5.50
CA GLY A 2 7.48 16.79 -4.76
C GLY A 2 7.99 15.36 -4.66
N GLU A 3 9.27 15.17 -4.99
CA GLU A 3 10.03 13.98 -4.60
C GLU A 3 10.06 13.93 -3.07
N GLY A 4 9.60 12.82 -2.49
CA GLY A 4 9.51 12.73 -1.04
C GLY A 4 8.72 11.54 -0.52
N VAL A 5 8.84 11.33 0.77
CA VAL A 5 8.09 10.33 1.54
C VAL A 5 6.71 10.92 1.89
N ALA A 6 5.65 10.18 1.57
CA ALA A 6 4.26 10.57 1.85
C ALA A 6 3.60 9.66 2.89
N ALA A 7 4.10 8.43 3.06
CA ALA A 7 3.53 7.44 3.96
C ALA A 7 4.61 6.65 4.68
N LEU A 8 4.27 6.19 5.88
CA LEU A 8 5.07 5.27 6.67
C LEU A 8 4.19 4.35 7.52
N ASP A 9 4.69 3.16 7.84
CA ASP A 9 4.15 2.32 8.91
C ASP A 9 5.27 1.43 9.50
N LEU A 10 5.07 0.91 10.71
CA LEU A 10 6.02 0.04 11.41
C LEU A 10 5.52 -1.40 11.48
N ASP A 11 6.42 -2.37 11.43
CA ASP A 11 6.12 -3.74 11.86
C ASP A 11 6.30 -3.95 13.37
N SER A 12 5.98 -5.18 13.81
CA SER A 12 6.13 -5.59 15.20
C SER A 12 7.57 -5.69 15.69
N ASN A 13 8.55 -5.56 14.78
CA ASN A 13 9.99 -5.56 15.07
C ASN A 13 10.62 -4.18 14.83
N ASP A 14 9.82 -3.11 14.80
CA ASP A 14 10.24 -1.73 14.56
C ASP A 14 10.92 -1.48 13.19
N LYS A 15 10.74 -2.36 12.20
CA LYS A 15 11.13 -2.05 10.82
C LYS A 15 10.18 -1.02 10.25
N LEU A 16 10.75 0.04 9.68
CA LEU A 16 10.01 1.15 9.10
C LEU A 16 9.83 0.95 7.61
N TYR A 17 8.58 0.87 7.18
CA TYR A 17 8.20 0.89 5.77
C TYR A 17 7.91 2.33 5.36
N VAL A 18 8.40 2.74 4.20
CA VAL A 18 8.20 4.09 3.66
C VAL A 18 7.68 4.02 2.23
N GLY A 19 6.74 4.91 1.91
CA GLY A 19 6.12 5.05 0.61
C GLY A 19 6.07 6.51 0.18
N GLY A 20 6.19 6.78 -1.11
CA GLY A 20 6.23 8.14 -1.62
C GLY A 20 6.53 8.18 -3.12
N SER A 21 7.18 9.26 -3.56
CA SER A 21 7.72 9.41 -4.91
C SER A 21 9.24 9.51 -4.82
N PHE A 22 9.94 8.39 -5.03
CA PHE A 22 11.39 8.28 -4.94
C PHE A 22 11.91 7.03 -5.65
N ASN A 23 13.17 7.06 -6.08
CA ASN A 23 13.82 5.93 -6.77
C ASN A 23 15.12 5.45 -6.11
N GLN A 24 15.50 6.04 -4.98
CA GLN A 24 16.74 5.74 -4.28
C GLN A 24 16.61 5.97 -2.77
N VAL A 25 17.28 5.15 -1.97
CA VAL A 25 17.40 5.28 -0.51
C VAL A 25 18.85 5.06 -0.05
N GLY A 26 19.16 5.32 1.23
CA GLY A 26 20.43 4.94 1.86
C GLY A 26 21.60 5.93 1.76
N GLY A 27 21.40 7.13 1.22
CA GLY A 27 22.48 8.14 1.09
C GLY A 27 23.60 7.71 0.13
N ALA A 28 24.70 8.45 0.08
CA ALA A 28 25.76 8.22 -0.91
C ALA A 28 26.50 6.89 -0.74
N ASP A 29 26.80 6.49 0.50
CA ASP A 29 27.65 5.31 0.77
C ASP A 29 26.86 3.99 0.82
N ARG A 30 25.52 4.06 0.92
CA ARG A 30 24.63 2.88 0.99
C ARG A 30 23.45 3.01 0.03
N ALA A 31 23.67 3.74 -1.06
CA ALA A 31 22.69 3.97 -2.11
C ALA A 31 22.07 2.67 -2.61
N LYS A 32 20.74 2.56 -2.53
CA LYS A 32 19.99 1.45 -3.08
C LYS A 32 18.88 1.95 -3.99
N ALA A 33 18.84 1.43 -5.21
CA ALA A 33 17.75 1.68 -6.14
C ALA A 33 16.48 0.97 -5.62
N VAL A 34 15.38 1.70 -5.61
CA VAL A 34 14.05 1.24 -5.18
C VAL A 34 13.02 1.91 -6.08
N HIS A 35 11.75 1.50 -6.02
CA HIS A 35 10.69 2.19 -6.76
C HIS A 35 9.53 2.51 -5.84
N ASN A 36 9.51 3.75 -5.34
CA ASN A 36 8.44 4.41 -4.58
C ASN A 36 8.06 3.78 -3.23
N ILE A 37 8.66 2.65 -2.87
CA ILE A 37 8.44 1.94 -1.61
C ILE A 37 9.69 1.17 -1.18
N ALA A 38 10.03 1.26 0.10
CA ALA A 38 11.20 0.63 0.70
C ALA A 38 10.95 0.33 2.19
N TRP A 39 11.83 -0.46 2.81
CA TRP A 39 11.90 -0.55 4.27
C TRP A 39 13.31 -0.26 4.77
N VAL A 40 13.40 0.19 6.02
CA VAL A 40 14.66 0.40 6.75
C VAL A 40 14.57 -0.24 8.12
N ASP A 41 15.64 -0.87 8.56
CA ASP A 41 15.84 -1.19 9.97
C ASP A 41 16.46 0.05 10.65
N PRO A 42 15.71 0.79 11.50
CA PRO A 42 16.22 2.01 12.11
C PRO A 42 17.39 1.75 13.07
N ALA A 43 17.56 0.52 13.58
CA ALA A 43 18.65 0.18 14.48
C ALA A 43 20.00 0.05 13.76
N THR A 44 20.00 -0.41 12.50
CA THR A 44 21.23 -0.60 11.70
C THR A 44 21.42 0.42 10.58
N GLY A 45 20.33 1.09 10.20
CA GLY A 45 20.27 1.97 9.03
C GLY A 45 20.30 1.21 7.71
N ASP A 46 20.01 -0.09 7.72
CA ASP A 46 20.02 -0.92 6.51
C ASP A 46 18.69 -0.79 5.78
N TRP A 47 18.79 -0.39 4.51
CA TRP A 47 17.66 -0.22 3.60
C TRP A 47 17.49 -1.42 2.67
N ASP A 48 16.23 -1.75 2.37
CA ASP A 48 15.90 -2.68 1.31
C ASP A 48 14.66 -2.27 0.50
N ALA A 49 14.60 -2.78 -0.73
CA ALA A 49 13.44 -2.66 -1.60
C ALA A 49 12.35 -3.65 -1.19
N LEU A 50 11.10 -3.36 -1.54
CA LEU A 50 10.03 -4.37 -1.49
C LEU A 50 9.83 -4.96 -2.90
N GLY A 51 10.66 -5.96 -3.23
CA GLY A 51 10.74 -6.50 -4.59
C GLY A 51 11.14 -5.41 -5.59
N GLU A 52 10.53 -5.39 -6.78
CA GLU A 52 10.75 -4.31 -7.76
C GLU A 52 9.98 -3.01 -7.42
N GLY A 53 9.24 -2.96 -6.30
CA GLY A 53 8.45 -1.79 -5.91
C GLY A 53 7.20 -1.57 -6.77
N VAL A 54 6.80 -0.30 -6.92
CA VAL A 54 5.60 0.13 -7.67
C VAL A 54 5.91 1.25 -8.67
N ASN A 55 5.10 1.37 -9.72
CA ASN A 55 5.39 2.26 -10.86
C ASN A 55 5.00 3.74 -10.67
N ASP A 56 4.31 4.10 -9.58
CA ASP A 56 3.93 5.49 -9.27
C ASP A 56 3.90 5.69 -7.74
N SER A 57 3.55 6.89 -7.30
CA SER A 57 3.57 7.30 -5.90
C SER A 57 2.72 6.42 -4.99
N VAL A 58 3.28 6.10 -3.81
CA VAL A 58 2.57 5.51 -2.67
C VAL A 58 2.21 6.63 -1.70
N GLN A 59 0.92 6.80 -1.41
CA GLN A 59 0.40 7.86 -0.55
C GLN A 59 -0.18 7.32 0.77
N ALA A 60 -0.45 6.01 0.82
CA ALA A 60 -0.93 5.33 1.99
C ALA A 60 -0.16 4.02 2.22
N LEU A 61 0.30 3.82 3.45
CA LEU A 61 0.81 2.54 3.92
C LEU A 61 0.03 2.15 5.18
N LYS A 62 -0.37 0.88 5.25
CA LYS A 62 -0.89 0.30 6.48
C LYS A 62 -0.52 -1.17 6.60
N LEU A 63 0.21 -1.51 7.64
CA LEU A 63 0.47 -2.88 8.03
C LEU A 63 -0.71 -3.43 8.83
N VAL A 64 -1.19 -4.60 8.43
CA VAL A 64 -2.22 -5.38 9.13
C VAL A 64 -1.82 -6.84 9.08
N ASN A 65 -1.64 -7.48 10.25
CA ASN A 65 -1.32 -8.90 10.37
C ASN A 65 -0.18 -9.35 9.43
N ASP A 66 1.00 -8.72 9.54
CA ASP A 66 2.19 -8.98 8.72
C ASP A 66 1.98 -8.81 7.19
N THR A 67 0.90 -8.13 6.79
CA THR A 67 0.61 -7.75 5.41
C THR A 67 0.62 -6.23 5.30
N LEU A 68 1.53 -5.70 4.49
CA LEU A 68 1.61 -4.27 4.19
C LEU A 68 0.69 -3.95 3.03
N PHE A 69 -0.31 -3.13 3.29
CA PHE A 69 -1.18 -2.56 2.27
C PHE A 69 -0.61 -1.23 1.82
N ALA A 70 -0.37 -1.11 0.51
CA ALA A 70 0.06 0.12 -0.13
C ALA A 70 -1.05 0.66 -1.01
N GLY A 71 -1.37 1.95 -0.87
CA GLY A 71 -2.32 2.67 -1.68
C GLY A 71 -1.70 3.94 -2.26
N GLY A 72 -2.11 4.34 -3.46
CA GLY A 72 -1.59 5.54 -4.09
C GLY A 72 -2.08 5.71 -5.52
N ALA A 73 -1.23 6.25 -6.40
CA ALA A 73 -1.53 6.45 -7.82
C ALA A 73 -1.04 5.31 -8.72
N PHE A 74 -0.33 4.33 -8.16
CA PHE A 74 0.32 3.27 -8.95
C PHE A 74 -0.67 2.29 -9.57
N THR A 75 -0.26 1.70 -10.69
CA THR A 75 -1.05 0.72 -11.46
C THR A 75 -0.36 -0.63 -11.60
N LEU A 76 0.93 -0.68 -11.24
CA LEU A 76 1.76 -1.88 -11.26
C LEU A 76 2.49 -2.02 -9.93
N ALA A 77 2.57 -3.26 -9.44
CA ALA A 77 3.53 -3.67 -8.42
C ALA A 77 4.29 -4.90 -8.93
N ASN A 78 5.59 -4.93 -8.69
CA ASN A 78 6.47 -5.97 -9.21
C ASN A 78 6.34 -6.20 -10.74
N ASN A 79 6.19 -5.12 -11.51
CA ASN A 79 5.94 -5.12 -12.96
C ASN A 79 4.70 -5.89 -13.44
N SER A 80 3.79 -6.22 -12.52
CA SER A 80 2.51 -6.87 -12.82
C SER A 80 1.36 -5.97 -12.39
N ILE A 81 0.20 -6.12 -13.04
CA ILE A 81 -1.02 -5.46 -12.57
C ILE A 81 -1.41 -6.11 -11.24
N VAL A 82 -1.03 -5.45 -10.16
CA VAL A 82 -1.49 -5.72 -8.81
C VAL A 82 -2.46 -4.59 -8.54
N SER A 83 -3.75 -4.84 -8.82
CA SER A 83 -4.94 -4.00 -8.55
C SER A 83 -4.76 -2.47 -8.63
N PHE A 84 -5.50 -1.80 -9.53
CA PHE A 84 -5.38 -0.34 -9.70
C PHE A 84 -5.38 0.39 -8.34
N CYS A 85 -4.34 1.19 -8.10
CA CYS A 85 -4.15 2.05 -6.93
C CYS A 85 -3.99 1.37 -5.56
N ILE A 86 -4.01 0.04 -5.47
CA ILE A 86 -3.81 -0.70 -4.21
C ILE A 86 -3.06 -2.02 -4.40
N GLY A 87 -2.11 -2.31 -3.50
CA GLY A 87 -1.36 -3.55 -3.46
C GLY A 87 -1.22 -4.07 -2.04
N GLN A 88 -0.99 -5.38 -1.91
CA GLN A 88 -0.69 -6.02 -0.65
C GLN A 88 0.66 -6.74 -0.75
N TYR A 89 1.55 -6.51 0.21
CA TYR A 89 2.86 -7.12 0.30
C TYR A 89 2.92 -7.93 1.61
N VAL A 90 3.05 -9.25 1.50
CA VAL A 90 3.13 -10.13 2.67
C VAL A 90 4.58 -10.15 3.17
N ILE A 91 4.77 -9.69 4.42
CA ILE A 91 6.07 -9.62 5.12
C ILE A 91 6.36 -10.92 5.87
N LYS A 92 5.32 -11.70 6.17
CA LYS A 92 5.44 -13.06 6.67
C LYS A 92 4.15 -13.83 6.35
N ALA A 93 4.24 -14.86 5.52
CA ALA A 93 3.09 -15.70 5.25
C ALA A 93 2.81 -16.65 6.44
N ALA A 94 1.54 -16.94 6.71
CA ALA A 94 1.13 -17.87 7.78
C ALA A 94 1.60 -19.31 7.54
N ASP A 95 1.78 -19.70 6.27
CA ASP A 95 2.27 -21.00 5.83
C ASP A 95 3.80 -21.04 5.64
N GLY A 96 4.50 -19.94 5.93
CA GLY A 96 5.94 -19.79 5.74
C GLY A 96 6.39 -19.62 4.29
N SER A 97 5.46 -19.50 3.34
CA SER A 97 5.77 -19.23 1.93
C SER A 97 6.08 -17.75 1.67
N GLN A 98 6.40 -17.43 0.41
CA GLN A 98 7.20 -16.28 0.00
C GLN A 98 6.73 -14.90 0.50
N LEU A 99 7.72 -14.09 0.86
CA LEU A 99 7.60 -12.66 1.04
C LEU A 99 7.39 -12.00 -0.33
N GLY A 100 6.42 -11.12 -0.48
CA GLY A 100 6.18 -10.49 -1.78
C GLY A 100 4.82 -9.86 -1.97
N TRP A 101 4.71 -9.07 -3.05
CA TRP A 101 3.46 -8.55 -3.58
C TRP A 101 2.54 -9.70 -3.98
N GLN A 102 1.31 -9.73 -3.46
CA GLN A 102 0.34 -10.76 -3.78
C GLN A 102 -0.73 -10.24 -4.74
N PRO A 103 -1.21 -11.07 -5.67
CA PRO A 103 -2.47 -10.79 -6.34
C PRO A 103 -3.58 -10.75 -5.27
N GLY A 104 -4.39 -9.71 -5.28
CA GLY A 104 -5.42 -9.53 -4.26
C GLY A 104 -6.30 -8.34 -4.59
N PHE A 105 -7.48 -8.31 -3.96
CA PHE A 105 -8.55 -7.31 -4.11
C PHE A 105 -9.60 -7.53 -5.20
N ASN A 106 -9.50 -8.59 -6.01
CA ASN A 106 -10.29 -8.80 -7.24
C ASN A 106 -10.13 -7.65 -8.24
N VAL A 107 -9.68 -7.94 -9.46
CA VAL A 107 -9.64 -6.93 -10.54
C VAL A 107 -11.07 -6.49 -10.83
N PRO A 108 -11.37 -5.18 -10.84
CA PRO A 108 -10.43 -4.05 -11.07
C PRO A 108 -9.72 -3.39 -9.86
N GLY A 109 -9.77 -3.89 -8.62
CA GLY A 109 -9.05 -3.23 -7.52
C GLY A 109 -9.74 -1.94 -7.06
N VAL A 110 -9.14 -0.76 -7.22
CA VAL A 110 -9.75 0.55 -6.85
C VAL A 110 -9.71 1.49 -8.05
N SER A 111 -10.80 2.22 -8.33
CA SER A 111 -10.92 3.01 -9.57
C SER A 111 -10.15 4.34 -9.57
N GLY A 112 -9.43 4.66 -8.50
CA GLY A 112 -8.70 5.92 -8.39
C GLY A 112 -7.82 5.98 -7.15
N MET A 113 -7.17 7.14 -6.95
CA MET A 113 -6.07 7.29 -6.01
C MET A 113 -6.51 7.07 -4.57
N ILE A 114 -5.71 6.35 -3.80
CA ILE A 114 -5.89 6.22 -2.35
C ILE A 114 -5.01 7.24 -1.64
N HIS A 115 -5.59 8.04 -0.76
CA HIS A 115 -4.88 9.07 0.01
C HIS A 115 -4.54 8.62 1.43
N ALA A 116 -5.34 7.74 2.04
CA ALA A 116 -5.05 7.22 3.37
C ALA A 116 -5.64 5.83 3.58
N ALA A 117 -5.01 5.09 4.50
CA ALA A 117 -5.45 3.77 4.92
C ALA A 117 -5.31 3.62 6.45
N ARG A 118 -6.29 3.00 7.10
CA ARG A 118 -6.30 2.66 8.54
C ARG A 118 -6.93 1.31 8.76
N CYS A 119 -6.63 0.64 9.87
CA CYS A 119 -7.31 -0.59 10.24
C CYS A 119 -8.02 -0.45 11.60
N ASP A 120 -9.09 -1.22 11.79
CA ASP A 120 -9.68 -1.41 13.10
C ASP A 120 -8.97 -2.53 13.89
N GLY A 121 -9.42 -2.75 15.14
CA GLY A 121 -8.85 -3.78 16.02
C GLY A 121 -9.13 -5.22 15.56
N ALA A 122 -10.02 -5.42 14.58
CA ALA A 122 -10.29 -6.72 13.97
C ALA A 122 -9.44 -6.97 12.70
N GLY A 123 -8.65 -5.97 12.28
CA GLY A 123 -7.83 -6.06 11.08
C GLY A 123 -8.59 -5.75 9.78
N ASN A 124 -9.77 -5.13 9.85
CA ASN A 124 -10.42 -4.62 8.63
C ASN A 124 -9.69 -3.35 8.18
N LEU A 125 -9.29 -3.32 6.92
CA LEU A 125 -8.62 -2.18 6.30
C LEU A 125 -9.66 -1.21 5.74
N TYR A 126 -9.59 0.06 6.12
CA TYR A 126 -10.39 1.15 5.58
C TYR A 126 -9.50 2.02 4.71
N ILE A 127 -9.97 2.34 3.51
CA ILE A 127 -9.28 3.21 2.57
C ILE A 127 -10.14 4.41 2.22
N VAL A 128 -9.49 5.55 2.01
CA VAL A 128 -10.13 6.77 1.51
C VAL A 128 -9.32 7.39 0.38
N GLY A 129 -9.99 8.09 -0.53
CA GLY A 129 -9.34 8.65 -1.71
C GLY A 129 -10.31 9.19 -2.75
N GLU A 130 -9.84 9.28 -3.99
CA GLU A 130 -10.62 9.74 -5.15
C GLU A 130 -11.06 8.54 -5.98
N PHE A 131 -11.96 7.71 -5.45
CA PHE A 131 -12.48 6.54 -6.15
C PHE A 131 -14.00 6.41 -6.01
N ASP A 132 -14.63 5.89 -7.05
CA ASP A 132 -16.07 5.58 -7.04
C ASP A 132 -16.31 4.08 -6.81
N LEU A 133 -15.38 3.25 -7.26
CA LEU A 133 -15.49 1.79 -7.24
C LEU A 133 -14.32 1.12 -6.51
N VAL A 134 -14.65 0.06 -5.77
CA VAL A 134 -13.72 -0.95 -5.25
C VAL A 134 -14.19 -2.34 -5.70
N GLY A 135 -13.37 -3.02 -6.51
CA GLY A 135 -13.81 -4.14 -7.32
C GLY A 135 -15.01 -3.73 -8.18
N ASN A 136 -16.16 -4.36 -7.92
CA ASN A 136 -17.44 -4.04 -8.58
C ASN A 136 -18.43 -3.31 -7.64
N ILE A 137 -17.98 -2.80 -6.51
CA ILE A 137 -18.82 -2.17 -5.47
C ILE A 137 -18.69 -0.65 -5.58
N GLN A 138 -19.82 0.04 -5.61
CA GLN A 138 -19.88 1.49 -5.50
C GLN A 138 -19.67 1.91 -4.04
N ALA A 139 -18.55 2.58 -3.77
CA ALA A 139 -18.11 2.87 -2.41
C ALA A 139 -17.93 4.37 -2.10
N GLY A 140 -17.79 5.23 -3.12
CA GLY A 140 -17.73 6.69 -2.97
C GLY A 140 -16.67 7.14 -1.96
N SER A 141 -15.40 7.14 -2.35
CA SER A 141 -14.27 7.66 -1.56
C SER A 141 -14.00 7.01 -0.19
N LEU A 142 -14.80 6.03 0.25
CA LEU A 142 -14.60 5.29 1.50
C LEU A 142 -15.02 3.82 1.34
N ALA A 143 -14.08 2.91 1.55
CA ALA A 143 -14.32 1.47 1.45
C ALA A 143 -13.62 0.69 2.56
N MET A 144 -14.08 -0.53 2.81
CA MET A 144 -13.47 -1.46 3.76
C MET A 144 -13.13 -2.80 3.09
N TRP A 145 -11.94 -3.34 3.38
CA TRP A 145 -11.50 -4.69 3.03
C TRP A 145 -11.37 -5.54 4.31
N ASN A 146 -12.07 -6.66 4.34
CA ASN A 146 -12.08 -7.55 5.52
C ASN A 146 -11.08 -8.72 5.43
N GLY A 147 -10.11 -8.65 4.52
CA GLY A 147 -9.18 -9.75 4.23
C GLY A 147 -9.63 -10.65 3.07
N SER A 148 -10.89 -10.56 2.62
CA SER A 148 -11.39 -11.38 1.50
C SER A 148 -12.33 -10.66 0.55
N ASN A 149 -13.06 -9.65 1.02
CA ASN A 149 -14.02 -8.91 0.21
C ASN A 149 -13.98 -7.42 0.53
N TRP A 150 -14.23 -6.62 -0.51
CA TRP A 150 -14.56 -5.21 -0.38
C TRP A 150 -15.99 -5.04 0.13
N ARG A 151 -16.23 -3.92 0.82
CA ARG A 151 -17.55 -3.43 1.22
C ARG A 151 -17.60 -1.91 1.12
N GLU A 152 -18.75 -1.36 0.78
CA GLU A 152 -19.01 0.06 1.01
C GLU A 152 -19.16 0.33 2.51
N VAL A 153 -18.96 1.57 2.92
CA VAL A 153 -19.13 1.98 4.31
C VAL A 153 -20.13 3.13 4.37
N GLY A 154 -21.30 2.87 4.96
CA GLY A 154 -22.26 3.92 5.33
C GLY A 154 -22.82 4.76 4.17
N GLY A 155 -22.75 4.26 2.93
CA GLY A 155 -23.19 4.98 1.73
C GLY A 155 -22.12 5.84 1.04
N GLY A 156 -20.89 5.88 1.58
CA GLY A 156 -19.76 6.61 0.99
C GLY A 156 -19.77 8.13 1.24
N VAL A 157 -18.70 8.77 0.78
CA VAL A 157 -18.47 10.22 0.75
C VAL A 157 -18.38 10.66 -0.71
N TRP A 158 -19.41 11.38 -1.16
CA TRP A 158 -19.52 11.85 -2.54
C TRP A 158 -19.25 13.34 -2.62
N ARG A 159 -18.63 13.78 -3.71
CA ARG A 159 -18.56 15.22 -4.02
C ARG A 159 -19.99 15.68 -4.35
N VAL A 160 -20.42 16.75 -3.69
CA VAL A 160 -21.58 17.56 -4.11
C VAL A 160 -21.04 18.62 -5.04
N ASP A 161 -21.57 18.67 -6.25
CA ASP A 161 -21.26 19.64 -7.29
C ASP A 161 -21.89 21.01 -7.04
#